data_AF-A0A5C0SDI7-F1
#
_entry.id   AF-A0A5C0SDI7-F1
#
_cell.length_a   1.000
_cell.length_b   1.000
_cell.length_c   1.000
_cell.angle_alpha   90.00
_cell.angle_beta   90.00
_cell.angle_gamma   90.00
#
_symmetry.space_group_name_H-M   'P 1'
#
loop_
_entity.id
_entity.type
_entity.pdbx_description
1 polymer ?
#
loop_
_entity_poly.entity_id
_entity_poly.type
_entity_poly.pdbx_seq_one_letter_code
_entity_poly.pdbx_strand_id
1 'polypeptide(L)'
;MIKTKDMNFEIFTGTMLYITIDTFRFIFDEDTFYLTVEIENNGEFEFLEEVELDEAIVNHNDLKRVALNWVFKNVEIVKELESEQA
;
A
#
# COMPACT_ATOMS: atom_id res chain seq x y z
N MET A 1 -17.80 -32.83 -25.82
CA MET A 1 -18.70 -31.67 -25.67
C MET A 1 -18.21 -30.87 -24.47
N ILE A 2 -17.65 -29.68 -24.68
CA ILE A 2 -17.19 -28.80 -23.60
C ILE A 2 -18.42 -28.04 -23.08
N LYS A 3 -18.64 -28.03 -21.76
CA LYS A 3 -19.69 -27.23 -21.12
C LYS A 3 -19.09 -25.88 -20.74
N THR A 4 -19.43 -24.83 -21.47
CA THR A 4 -19.12 -23.46 -21.08
C THR A 4 -20.26 -22.94 -20.20
N LYS A 5 -19.91 -22.37 -19.05
CA LYS A 5 -20.83 -21.63 -18.19
C LYS A 5 -20.49 -20.15 -18.37
N ASP A 6 -21.47 -19.34 -18.66
CA ASP A 6 -21.28 -17.90 -18.76
C ASP A 6 -20.81 -17.37 -17.40
N MET A 7 -19.63 -16.74 -17.40
CA MET A 7 -19.09 -16.03 -16.26
C MET A 7 -19.46 -14.55 -16.41
N ASN A 8 -20.29 -14.05 -15.51
CA ASN A 8 -20.54 -12.62 -15.41
C ASN A 8 -19.40 -11.98 -14.64
N PHE A 9 -18.76 -10.99 -15.25
CA PHE A 9 -17.79 -10.12 -14.59
C PHE A 9 -18.48 -8.81 -14.26
N GLU A 10 -18.49 -8.44 -12.98
CA GLU A 10 -18.84 -7.09 -12.55
C GLU A 10 -17.54 -6.36 -12.27
N ILE A 11 -17.26 -5.31 -13.06
CA ILE A 11 -16.07 -4.49 -12.91
C ILE A 11 -16.48 -3.23 -12.16
N PHE A 12 -16.06 -3.13 -10.91
CA PHE A 12 -16.22 -1.92 -10.10
C PHE A 12 -14.99 -1.04 -10.32
N THR A 13 -15.21 0.18 -10.81
CA THR A 13 -14.16 1.19 -10.95
C THR A 13 -14.30 2.20 -9.82
N GLY A 14 -13.91 1.80 -8.61
CA GLY A 14 -13.77 2.70 -7.46
C GLY A 14 -12.55 3.63 -7.60
N THR A 15 -12.47 4.67 -6.78
CA THR A 15 -11.27 5.52 -6.69
C THR A 15 -10.30 4.87 -5.71
N MET A 16 -9.25 4.22 -6.20
CA MET A 16 -8.16 3.74 -5.34
C MET A 16 -7.24 4.89 -4.98
N LEU A 17 -7.03 5.11 -3.68
CA LEU A 17 -6.02 6.04 -3.18
C LEU A 17 -4.72 5.28 -3.02
N TYR A 18 -3.61 5.80 -3.55
CA TYR A 18 -2.31 5.19 -3.28
C TYR A 18 -1.23 6.24 -3.06
N ILE A 19 -0.23 5.86 -2.28
CA ILE A 19 1.01 6.61 -2.11
C ILE A 19 2.20 5.66 -2.13
N THR A 20 3.34 6.15 -2.60
CA THR A 20 4.61 5.43 -2.52
C THR A 20 5.54 6.19 -1.59
N ILE A 21 6.15 5.47 -0.64
CA ILE A 21 7.17 5.98 0.27
C ILE A 21 8.36 5.03 0.17
N ASP A 22 9.48 5.52 -0.38
CA ASP A 22 10.65 4.70 -0.68
C ASP A 22 10.27 3.46 -1.51
N THR A 23 10.62 2.25 -1.05
CA THR A 23 10.27 0.99 -1.71
C THR A 23 8.85 0.53 -1.40
N PHE A 24 8.09 1.19 -0.52
CA PHE A 24 6.76 0.73 -0.13
C PHE A 24 5.66 1.46 -0.90
N ARG A 25 4.62 0.74 -1.31
CA ARG A 25 3.36 1.31 -1.80
C ARG A 25 2.23 0.97 -0.84
N PHE A 26 1.41 1.96 -0.55
CA PHE A 26 0.23 1.85 0.29
C PHE A 26 -0.98 2.14 -0.58
N ILE A 27 -1.87 1.17 -0.71
CA ILE A 27 -3.08 1.25 -1.53
C ILE A 27 -4.28 1.11 -0.61
N PHE A 28 -5.13 2.13 -0.56
CA PHE A 28 -6.40 2.07 0.13
C PHE A 28 -7.52 1.85 -0.87
N ASP A 29 -8.29 0.80 -0.61
CA ASP A 29 -9.51 0.47 -1.34
C ASP A 29 -10.72 0.97 -0.54
N GLU A 30 -11.42 1.95 -1.08
CA GLU A 30 -12.61 2.56 -0.46
C GLU A 30 -13.78 1.57 -0.34
N ASP A 31 -13.82 0.51 -1.17
CA ASP A 31 -14.93 -0.46 -1.18
C ASP A 31 -14.74 -1.54 -0.12
N THR A 32 -13.50 -1.98 0.11
CA THR A 32 -13.17 -3.04 1.06
C THR A 32 -12.65 -2.54 2.41
N PHE A 33 -12.31 -1.25 2.49
CA PHE A 33 -11.73 -0.58 3.67
C PHE A 33 -10.41 -1.17 4.15
N TYR A 34 -9.71 -1.90 3.28
CA TYR A 34 -8.39 -2.44 3.58
C TYR A 34 -7.28 -1.58 3.02
N LEU A 35 -6.17 -1.55 3.76
CA LEU A 35 -4.90 -1.00 3.29
C LEU A 35 -3.98 -2.13 2.85
N THR A 36 -3.69 -2.18 1.57
CA THR A 36 -2.66 -3.08 1.03
C THR A 36 -1.31 -2.39 1.08
N VAL A 37 -0.32 -3.07 1.66
CA VAL A 37 1.09 -2.67 1.63
C VAL A 37 1.81 -3.56 0.61
N GLU A 38 2.50 -2.95 -0.32
CA GLU A 38 3.35 -3.62 -1.30
C GLU A 38 4.81 -3.14 -1.14
N ILE A 39 5.77 -3.98 -1.51
CA ILE A 39 7.18 -3.64 -1.56
C ILE A 39 7.71 -3.73 -3.00
N GLU A 40 8.51 -2.77 -3.41
CA GLU A 40 9.19 -2.74 -4.69
C GLU A 40 10.33 -3.77 -4.68
N ASN A 41 10.33 -4.63 -5.69
CA ASN A 41 11.33 -5.63 -5.92
C ASN A 41 11.60 -5.72 -7.44
N ASN A 42 12.76 -5.22 -7.86
CA ASN A 42 13.22 -5.25 -9.27
C ASN A 42 12.25 -4.61 -10.28
N GLY A 43 11.63 -3.49 -9.92
CA GLY A 43 10.73 -2.72 -10.78
C GLY A 43 9.27 -3.16 -10.74
N GLU A 44 8.94 -4.21 -9.98
CA GLU A 44 7.58 -4.65 -9.72
C GLU A 44 7.23 -4.48 -8.24
N PHE A 45 5.95 -4.29 -7.94
CA PHE A 45 5.46 -4.22 -6.57
C PHE A 45 4.86 -5.56 -6.19
N GLU A 46 5.34 -6.13 -5.10
CA GLU A 46 4.91 -7.41 -4.55
C GLU A 46 4.08 -7.18 -3.27
N PHE A 47 2.99 -7.93 -3.11
CA PHE A 47 2.18 -7.90 -1.90
C PHE A 47 3.02 -8.23 -0.66
N LEU A 48 2.98 -7.34 0.33
CA LEU A 48 3.65 -7.54 1.61
C LEU A 48 2.63 -7.95 2.69
N GLU A 49 1.60 -7.13 2.91
CA GLU A 49 0.54 -7.41 3.87
C GLU A 49 -0.73 -6.58 3.62
N GLU A 50 -1.80 -6.97 4.31
CA GLU A 50 -3.05 -6.22 4.38
C GLU A 50 -3.26 -5.76 5.83
N VAL A 51 -3.53 -4.47 6.01
CA VAL A 51 -3.68 -3.85 7.32
C VAL A 51 -5.13 -3.42 7.49
N GLU A 52 -5.77 -3.99 8.51
CA GLU A 52 -7.07 -3.50 9.00
C GLU A 52 -6.86 -2.15 9.69
N LEU A 53 -7.67 -1.16 9.32
CA LEU A 53 -7.53 0.19 9.81
C LEU A 53 -8.63 0.52 10.82
N ASP A 54 -8.21 1.01 11.99
CA ASP A 54 -9.11 1.57 13.00
C ASP A 54 -9.54 3.02 12.68
N GLU A 55 -8.99 3.61 11.61
CA GLU A 55 -9.24 4.99 11.19
C GLU A 55 -9.69 5.09 9.73
N ALA A 56 -10.68 5.96 9.47
CA ALA A 56 -11.20 6.17 8.13
C ALA A 56 -10.19 6.96 7.28
N ILE A 57 -9.86 6.44 6.10
CA ILE A 57 -9.11 7.16 5.06
C ILE A 57 -10.12 7.77 4.10
N VAL A 58 -10.10 9.10 3.95
CA VAL A 58 -11.01 9.82 3.05
C VAL A 58 -10.24 10.52 1.93
N ASN A 59 -8.92 10.69 2.09
CA ASN A 59 -8.07 11.35 1.10
C ASN A 59 -6.58 10.96 1.27
N HIS A 60 -5.74 11.45 0.36
CA HIS A 60 -4.31 11.19 0.33
C HIS A 60 -3.53 11.68 1.58
N ASN A 61 -3.99 12.74 2.27
CA ASN A 61 -3.32 13.20 3.49
C ASN A 61 -3.56 12.23 4.65
N ASP A 62 -4.77 11.67 4.75
CA ASP A 62 -5.10 10.64 5.73
C ASP A 62 -4.27 9.38 5.46
N LEU A 63 -4.25 8.92 4.20
CA LEU A 63 -3.42 7.79 3.76
C LEU A 63 -1.93 8.02 4.05
N LYS A 64 -1.43 9.24 3.82
CA LYS A 64 -0.04 9.62 4.15
C LYS A 64 0.28 9.47 5.62
N ARG A 65 -0.64 9.86 6.51
CA ARG A 65 -0.45 9.72 7.96
C ARG A 65 -0.38 8.24 8.36
N VAL A 66 -1.32 7.43 7.86
CA VAL A 66 -1.36 5.98 8.11
C VAL A 66 -0.08 5.30 7.63
N ALA A 67 0.33 5.56 6.39
CA ALA A 67 1.52 4.97 5.79
C ALA A 67 2.80 5.35 6.55
N LEU A 68 2.96 6.62 6.94
CA LEU A 68 4.12 7.05 7.73
C LEU A 68 4.16 6.36 9.09
N ASN A 69 3.01 6.25 9.78
CA ASN A 69 2.93 5.53 11.04
C ASN A 69 3.31 4.05 10.87
N TRP A 70 2.88 3.42 9.78
CA TRP A 70 3.28 2.06 9.44
C TRP A 70 4.79 1.95 9.24
N VAL A 71 5.39 2.86 8.47
CA VAL A 71 6.85 2.87 8.23
C VAL A 71 7.61 3.02 9.55
N PHE A 72 7.24 3.99 10.39
CA PHE A 72 7.90 4.22 11.68
C PHE A 72 7.81 3.03 12.65
N LYS A 73 6.77 2.19 12.49
CA LYS A 73 6.56 1.01 13.33
C LYS A 73 7.31 -0.22 12.83
N ASN A 74 7.43 -0.37 11.51
CA ASN A 74 7.88 -1.62 10.89
C ASN A 74 9.28 -1.55 10.26
N VAL A 75 9.81 -0.36 10.04
CA VAL A 75 11.11 -0.16 9.39
C VAL A 75 12.12 0.42 10.39
N GLU A 76 13.34 -0.12 10.39
CA GLU A 76 14.45 0.45 11.15
C GLU A 76 15.00 1.69 10.43
N ILE A 77 14.93 2.85 11.08
CA ILE A 77 15.50 4.09 10.55
C ILE A 77 16.96 4.19 10.97
N VAL A 78 17.86 3.84 10.05
CA VAL A 78 19.30 3.99 10.26
C VAL A 78 19.69 5.43 9.93
N LYS A 79 20.19 6.16 10.93
CA LYS A 79 20.75 7.50 10.71
C LYS A 79 22.20 7.33 10.26
N GLU A 80 22.51 7.62 9.00
CA GLU A 80 23.91 7.78 8.59
C GLU A 80 24.49 8.98 9.34
N LEU A 81 25.43 8.73 10.24
CA LEU A 81 26.32 9.75 10.74
C LEU A 81 27.24 10.09 9.56
N GLU A 82 27.11 11.28 8.99
CA GLU A 82 28.15 11.80 8.10
C GLU A 82 29.48 11.68 8.86
N SER A 83 30.33 10.76 8.41
CA SER A 83 31.70 10.74 8.86
C SER A 83 32.35 11.99 8.26
N GLU A 84 32.49 13.03 9.08
CA GLU A 84 33.41 14.13 8.81
C GLU A 84 34.78 13.51 8.54
N GLN A 85 35.14 13.40 7.26
CA GLN A 85 36.50 13.17 6.85
C GLN A 85 37.27 14.46 7.14
N ALA A 86 37.89 14.50 8.33
CA ALA A 86 38.87 15.48 8.74
C ALA A 86 40.24 15.22 8.10
#